data_AF-A0A3D3SCQ7-F1
#
_entry.id   AF-A0A3D3SCQ7-F1
#
_cell.length_a   1.000
_cell.length_b   1.000
_cell.length_c   1.000
_cell.angle_alpha   90.00
_cell.angle_beta   90.00
_cell.angle_gamma   90.00
#
_symmetry.space_group_name_H-M   'P 1'
#
loop_
_entity.id
_entity.type
_entity.pdbx_description
1 polymer ?
#
loop_
_entity_poly.entity_id
_entity_poly.type
_entity_poly.pdbx_seq_one_letter_code
_entity_poly.pdbx_strand_id
1 'polypeptide(L)'
;VVDFAFFGGVNGLAEGAGIAEAIASLAPWVVGFKCYTISGMDTFTAVDREQFAFACARCAEVGRPLLLHAEDPAVIAEAQERRAAARGSAAPTWKDYYASRPMEAEIEA
;
A
#
# COMPACT_ATOMS: atom_id res chain seq x y z
N VAL A 1 21.64 24.11 3.94
CA VAL A 1 21.53 22.67 4.28
C VAL A 1 20.07 22.42 4.65
N VAL A 2 19.46 21.32 4.19
CA VAL A 2 18.06 20.94 4.48
C VAL A 2 18.09 19.55 5.09
N ASP A 3 17.41 19.37 6.22
CA ASP A 3 17.29 18.08 6.89
C ASP A 3 16.23 17.20 6.21
N PHE A 4 16.45 15.89 6.23
CA PHE A 4 15.51 14.89 5.70
C PHE A 4 15.46 13.65 6.60
N ALA A 5 14.41 12.85 6.44
CA ALA A 5 14.22 11.59 7.14
C ALA A 5 13.50 10.57 6.25
N PHE A 6 13.57 9.29 6.64
CA PHE A 6 12.97 8.19 5.89
C PHE A 6 11.84 7.49 6.65
N PHE A 7 10.96 6.87 5.89
CA PHE A 7 9.99 5.89 6.36
C PHE A 7 10.47 4.49 6.00
N GLY A 8 10.34 3.53 6.91
CA GLY A 8 10.51 2.11 6.62
C GLY A 8 9.32 1.56 5.83
N GLY A 9 9.50 0.40 5.20
CA GLY A 9 8.45 -0.26 4.44
C GLY A 9 7.90 -1.48 5.18
N VAL A 10 6.57 -1.66 5.13
CA VAL A 10 5.91 -2.94 5.46
C VAL A 10 5.23 -3.44 4.19
N ASN A 11 5.67 -4.59 3.70
CA ASN A 11 5.17 -5.20 2.46
C ASN A 11 4.50 -6.55 2.74
N GLY A 12 3.59 -6.95 1.85
CA GLY A 12 2.78 -8.15 2.01
C GLY A 12 3.50 -9.48 1.80
N LEU A 13 4.78 -9.50 1.37
CA LEU A 13 5.55 -10.74 1.27
C LEU A 13 6.05 -11.22 2.65
N ALA A 14 6.05 -10.35 3.65
CA ALA A 14 6.50 -10.68 5.00
C ALA A 14 5.37 -11.31 5.84
N GLU A 15 5.69 -12.40 6.53
CA GLU A 15 4.83 -12.97 7.56
C GLU A 15 4.99 -12.25 8.90
N GLY A 16 4.10 -12.52 9.87
CA GLY A 16 4.03 -11.78 11.14
C GLY A 16 5.38 -11.64 11.88
N ALA A 17 6.19 -12.70 11.97
CA ALA A 17 7.51 -12.61 12.59
C ALA A 17 8.46 -11.66 11.84
N GLY A 18 8.46 -11.72 10.51
CA GLY A 18 9.28 -10.84 9.66
C GLY A 18 8.81 -9.38 9.72
N ILE A 19 7.50 -9.13 9.80
CA ILE A 19 6.96 -7.77 9.99
C ILE A 19 7.44 -7.20 11.33
N ALA A 20 7.35 -7.97 12.42
CA ALA A 20 7.77 -7.52 13.74
C ALA A 20 9.28 -7.23 13.80
N GLU A 21 10.10 -8.12 13.23
CA GLU A 21 11.55 -7.94 13.17
C GLU A 21 11.95 -6.71 12.34
N ALA A 22 11.33 -6.51 11.17
CA ALA A 22 11.58 -5.35 10.33
C ALA A 22 11.23 -4.03 11.05
N ILE A 23 10.09 -3.98 11.74
CA ILE A 23 9.67 -2.80 12.49
C ILE A 23 10.63 -2.52 13.65
N ALA A 24 10.94 -3.54 14.47
CA ALA A 24 11.80 -3.37 15.63
C ALA A 24 13.22 -2.93 15.24
N SER A 25 13.79 -3.53 14.19
CA SER A 25 15.15 -3.22 13.76
C SER A 25 15.29 -1.85 13.09
N LEU A 26 14.27 -1.40 12.34
CA LEU A 26 14.31 -0.12 11.63
C LEU A 26 13.86 1.07 12.48
N ALA A 27 13.04 0.87 13.51
CA ALA A 27 12.45 1.96 14.32
C ALA A 27 13.44 3.02 14.86
N PRO A 28 14.70 2.69 15.21
CA PRO A 28 15.69 3.70 15.61
C PRO A 28 16.12 4.64 14.48
N TRP A 29 15.97 4.23 13.23
CA TRP A 29 16.54 4.88 12.03
C TRP A 29 15.51 5.59 11.15
N VAL A 30 14.22 5.34 11.38
CA VAL A 30 13.12 5.87 10.56
C VAL A 30 12.14 6.68 11.43
N VAL A 31 11.45 7.62 10.80
CA VAL A 31 10.43 8.44 11.48
C VAL A 31 9.06 7.77 11.51
N GLY A 32 8.88 6.68 10.77
CA GLY A 32 7.64 5.93 10.65
C GLY A 32 7.77 4.81 9.63
N PHE A 33 6.65 4.17 9.33
CA PHE A 33 6.53 3.11 8.33
C PHE A 33 5.47 3.44 7.28
N LYS A 34 5.53 2.79 6.11
CA LYS A 34 4.56 2.90 5.03
C LYS A 34 4.16 1.52 4.51
N CYS A 35 2.87 1.31 4.28
CA CYS A 35 2.31 0.15 3.61
C CYS A 35 1.26 0.55 2.55
N TYR A 36 0.74 -0.44 1.83
CA TYR A 36 -0.19 -0.28 0.72
C TYR A 36 -1.26 -1.37 0.73
N THR A 37 -2.54 -1.04 0.52
CA THR A 37 -3.61 -2.04 0.24
C THR A 37 -3.67 -2.42 -1.24
N ILE A 38 -2.98 -1.66 -2.11
CA ILE A 38 -2.75 -2.01 -3.51
C ILE A 38 -1.32 -1.63 -3.92
N SER A 39 -0.62 -2.53 -4.60
CA SER A 39 0.74 -2.28 -5.10
C SER A 39 0.87 -2.77 -6.54
N GLY A 40 1.64 -2.03 -7.34
CA GLY A 40 2.05 -2.43 -8.68
C GLY A 40 3.44 -3.09 -8.73
N MET A 41 4.03 -3.41 -7.57
CA MET A 41 5.39 -3.93 -7.47
C MET A 41 5.40 -5.37 -6.95
N ASP A 42 6.01 -6.28 -7.71
CA ASP A 42 6.17 -7.70 -7.30
C ASP A 42 7.08 -7.86 -6.07
N THR A 43 8.03 -6.94 -5.90
CA THR A 43 9.01 -6.95 -4.81
C THR A 43 8.53 -6.23 -3.55
N PHE A 44 7.36 -5.58 -3.61
CA PHE A 44 6.76 -4.86 -2.50
C PHE A 44 5.25 -4.94 -2.62
N THR A 45 4.69 -6.09 -2.28
CA THR A 45 3.26 -6.36 -2.46
C THR A 45 2.40 -5.65 -1.43
N ALA A 46 1.10 -5.54 -1.75
CA ALA A 46 0.12 -5.00 -0.83
C ALA A 46 -0.01 -5.87 0.42
N VAL A 47 -0.22 -5.24 1.56
CA VAL A 47 -0.56 -5.95 2.80
C VAL A 47 -2.03 -6.35 2.79
N ASP A 48 -2.35 -7.51 3.35
CA ASP A 48 -3.73 -7.85 3.68
C ASP A 48 -4.19 -7.18 4.99
N ARG A 49 -5.47 -7.39 5.33
CA ARG A 49 -6.09 -6.81 6.53
C ARG A 49 -5.43 -7.27 7.83
N GLU A 50 -4.99 -8.53 7.91
CA GLU A 50 -4.38 -9.10 9.12
C GLU A 50 -2.95 -8.57 9.29
N GLN A 51 -2.18 -8.54 8.21
CA GLN A 51 -0.85 -7.94 8.15
C GLN A 51 -0.89 -6.45 8.51
N PHE A 52 -1.86 -5.69 7.99
CA PHE A 52 -2.03 -4.28 8.31
C PHE A 52 -2.32 -4.07 9.81
N ALA A 53 -3.29 -4.80 10.36
CA ALA A 53 -3.63 -4.71 11.77
C ALA A 53 -2.44 -5.10 12.68
N PHE A 54 -1.72 -6.16 12.31
CA PHE A 54 -0.53 -6.59 13.02
C PHE A 54 0.57 -5.53 12.96
N ALA A 55 0.84 -4.95 11.79
CA ALA A 55 1.82 -3.89 11.60
C ALA A 55 1.47 -2.63 12.39
N CYS A 56 0.19 -2.24 12.46
CA CYS A 56 -0.28 -1.14 13.30
C CYS A 56 0.09 -1.36 14.77
N ALA A 57 -0.18 -2.57 15.29
CA ALA A 57 0.13 -2.92 16.67
C ALA A 57 1.64 -2.86 16.96
N ARG A 58 2.48 -3.41 16.06
CA ARG A 58 3.94 -3.38 16.20
C ARG A 58 4.50 -1.95 16.10
N CYS A 59 3.98 -1.14 15.19
CA CYS A 59 4.38 0.27 15.05
C CYS A 59 4.03 1.08 16.32
N ALA A 60 2.86 0.82 16.91
CA ALA A 60 2.45 1.45 18.16
C ALA A 60 3.38 1.09 19.33
N GLU A 61 3.81 -0.18 19.44
CA GLU A 61 4.76 -0.63 20.47
C GLU A 61 6.11 0.09 20.42
N VAL A 62 6.61 0.38 19.21
CA VAL A 62 7.88 1.11 19.01
C VAL A 62 7.70 2.63 18.94
N GLY A 63 6.48 3.15 19.12
CA GLY A 63 6.19 4.58 19.11
C GLY A 63 6.40 5.24 17.74
N ARG A 64 6.12 4.53 16.64
CA ARG A 64 6.25 5.04 15.27
C ARG A 64 4.89 5.03 14.53
N PRO A 65 4.60 6.04 13.69
CA PRO A 65 3.39 6.03 12.87
C PRO A 65 3.52 5.03 11.72
N LEU A 66 2.38 4.48 11.28
CA LEU A 66 2.24 3.72 10.04
C LEU A 66 1.36 4.51 9.07
N LEU A 67 1.91 4.85 7.91
CA LEU A 67 1.19 5.45 6.81
C LEU A 67 0.60 4.34 5.93
N LEU A 68 -0.61 4.55 5.42
CA LEU A 68 -1.25 3.66 4.47
C LEU A 68 -1.39 4.34 3.11
N HIS A 69 -1.21 3.60 2.03
CA HIS A 69 -1.73 3.96 0.71
C HIS A 69 -3.05 3.21 0.54
N ALA A 70 -4.15 3.93 0.75
CA ALA A 70 -5.47 3.36 0.96
C ALA A 70 -6.29 3.44 -0.33
N GLU A 71 -6.30 2.36 -1.09
CA GLU A 71 -7.25 2.14 -2.17
C GLU A 71 -7.70 0.68 -2.16
N ASP A 72 -8.99 0.44 -2.37
CA ASP A 72 -9.58 -0.90 -2.43
C ASP A 72 -9.24 -1.57 -3.78
N PRO A 73 -8.55 -2.73 -3.76
CA PRO A 73 -8.13 -3.41 -4.98
C PRO A 73 -9.31 -4.01 -5.77
N ALA A 74 -10.43 -4.35 -5.14
CA ALA A 74 -11.60 -4.89 -5.82
C ALA A 74 -12.36 -3.81 -6.59
N VAL A 75 -12.54 -2.63 -6.00
CA VAL A 75 -13.14 -1.46 -6.69
C VAL A 75 -12.30 -1.07 -7.91
N ILE A 76 -10.97 -1.05 -7.77
CA ILE A 76 -10.05 -0.78 -8.87
C ILE A 76 -10.17 -1.85 -9.96
N ALA A 77 -10.17 -3.14 -9.60
CA ALA A 77 -10.29 -4.23 -10.57
C ALA A 77 -11.58 -4.13 -11.39
N GLU A 78 -12.72 -3.90 -10.74
CA GLU A 78 -14.01 -3.71 -11.42
C GLU A 78 -13.98 -2.50 -12.37
N ALA A 79 -13.39 -1.39 -11.92
CA ALA A 79 -13.24 -0.21 -12.77
C ALA A 79 -12.31 -0.48 -13.97
N GLN A 80 -11.21 -1.21 -13.77
CA GLN A 80 -10.30 -1.61 -14.85
C GLN A 80 -11.00 -2.48 -15.90
N GLU A 81 -11.81 -3.45 -15.47
CA GLU A 81 -12.60 -4.31 -16.37
C GLU A 81 -13.57 -3.48 -17.21
N ARG A 82 -14.30 -2.55 -16.58
CA ARG A 82 -15.22 -1.63 -17.30
C ARG A 82 -14.48 -0.76 -18.31
N ARG A 83 -13.28 -0.26 -17.98
CA ARG A 83 -12.45 0.51 -18.91
C ARG A 83 -11.94 -0.34 -20.06
N ALA A 84 -11.50 -1.56 -19.79
CA ALA A 84 -11.06 -2.49 -20.83
C ALA A 84 -12.19 -2.81 -21.81
N ALA A 85 -13.41 -3.09 -21.30
CA ALA A 85 -14.57 -3.34 -22.14
C ALA A 85 -14.94 -2.15 -23.03
N ALA A 86 -14.96 -0.93 -22.47
CA ALA A 86 -15.27 0.30 -23.22
C ALA A 86 -14.21 0.65 -24.27
N ARG A 87 -12.94 0.35 -23.99
CA ARG A 87 -11.81 0.59 -24.89
C ARG A 87 -11.74 -0.42 -26.04
N GLY A 88 -12.25 -1.64 -25.84
CA GLY A 88 -12.16 -2.72 -26.81
C GLY A 88 -10.70 -3.10 -27.09
N SER A 89 -10.32 -3.18 -28.37
CA SER A 89 -8.97 -3.55 -28.80
C SER A 89 -7.95 -2.41 -28.79
N ALA A 90 -8.37 -1.17 -28.48
CA ALA A 90 -7.44 -0.06 -28.43
C ALA A 90 -6.45 -0.22 -27.26
N ALA A 91 -5.22 0.27 -27.46
CA ALA A 91 -4.20 0.26 -26.42
C ALA A 91 -4.60 1.15 -25.23
N PRO A 92 -4.38 0.73 -23.98
CA PRO A 92 -4.65 1.56 -22.81
C PRO A 92 -3.80 2.83 -22.83
N THR A 93 -4.37 3.91 -22.32
CA THR A 93 -3.72 5.21 -22.16
C THR A 93 -3.63 5.57 -20.67
N TRP A 94 -2.92 6.65 -20.35
CA TRP A 94 -2.90 7.18 -18.98
C TRP A 94 -4.29 7.54 -18.45
N LYS A 95 -5.26 7.85 -19.34
CA LYS A 95 -6.64 8.14 -18.97
C LYS A 95 -7.35 6.90 -18.42
N ASP A 96 -7.04 5.72 -18.95
CA ASP A 96 -7.58 4.45 -18.46
C ASP A 96 -7.11 4.20 -17.02
N TYR A 97 -5.82 4.45 -16.74
CA TYR A 97 -5.25 4.32 -15.40
C TYR A 97 -5.91 5.28 -14.39
N TYR A 98 -6.05 6.56 -14.75
CA TYR A 98 -6.74 7.54 -13.91
C TYR A 98 -8.21 7.16 -13.69
N ALA A 99 -8.92 6.79 -14.75
CA ALA A 99 -10.35 6.52 -14.68
C ALA A 99 -10.70 5.13 -14.10
N SER A 100 -9.71 4.28 -13.84
CA SER A 100 -9.88 3.01 -13.13
C SER A 100 -9.61 3.11 -11.64
N ARG A 101 -9.37 4.32 -11.12
CA ARG A 101 -9.12 4.61 -9.70
C ARG A 101 -10.12 5.67 -9.22
N PRO A 102 -11.42 5.32 -9.20
CA PRO A 102 -12.46 6.25 -8.81
C PRO A 102 -12.35 6.55 -7.30
N MET A 103 -12.94 7.66 -6.84
CA MET A 103 -12.86 8.10 -5.44
C MET A 103 -13.34 7.03 -4.46
N GLU A 104 -14.32 6.23 -4.86
CA GLU A 104 -14.87 5.12 -4.09
C GLU A 104 -13.79 4.11 -3.68
N ALA A 105 -12.74 3.91 -4.49
CA ALA A 105 -11.64 3.03 -4.12
C ALA A 105 -10.90 3.54 -2.88
N GLU A 106 -10.73 4.86 -2.73
CA GLU A 106 -10.07 5.46 -1.57
C GLU A 106 -10.97 5.45 -0.32
N ILE A 107 -12.29 5.60 -0.50
CA ILE A 107 -13.25 5.63 0.60
C ILE A 107 -13.46 4.25 1.24
N GLU A 108 -13.47 3.18 0.45
CA GLU A 108 -13.78 1.81 0.91
C GLU A 108 -12.56 1.06 1.50
N ALA A 109 -11.35 1.60 1.33
CA ALA A 109 -10.07 0.94 1.67
C ALA A 109 -9.82 0.72 3.17
#